data_AF-A0AAU6ZCB6-F1
#
_entry.id   AF-A0AAU6ZCB6-F1
#
_cell.length_a   1.000
_cell.length_b   1.000
_cell.length_c   1.000
_cell.angle_alpha   90.00
_cell.angle_beta   90.00
_cell.angle_gamma   90.00
#
_symmetry.space_group_name_H-M   'P 1'
#
loop_
_entity.id
_entity.type
_entity.pdbx_description
1 polymer ?
#
loop_
_entity_poly.entity_id
_entity_poly.type
_entity_poly.pdbx_seq_one_letter_code
_entity_poly.pdbx_strand_id
1 'polypeptide(L)'
;MPLDHHPGNHATGTFTEIEPGRRVVFTWGWEQNADTAPSDSVVAITLEPADGGTTVRLTHEGLSEQQAVGHAEGWNHYLHRLVAAAAGDAGADDWAAAPDPMTELSAADATLAVLQQVLRSVGSEDLNVATPCADFTAGQLLDHLAGSISGIGKALGAAAIDDATKSPEGRIADLSQPVLEAFYRRGVDGSADMGFAELPATEVASILNLEFLVHAWDFSKAMGRELTVADALTDYVEVLAQRTISDQVRAGGSFAPAQPVAETASSLERLAAFTGRKVRA
;
A
#
# COMPACT_ATOMS: atom_id res chain seq x y z
N MET A 1 -17.47 23.56 6.02
CA MET A 1 -16.91 22.53 6.92
C MET A 1 -16.05 21.64 6.05
N PRO A 2 -14.83 21.25 6.46
CA PRO A 2 -14.08 20.28 5.68
C PRO A 2 -14.85 18.96 5.71
N LEU A 3 -15.11 18.40 4.53
CA LEU A 3 -15.74 17.10 4.35
C LEU A 3 -14.62 16.06 4.52
N ASP A 4 -14.78 15.24 5.55
CA ASP A 4 -13.90 14.14 5.94
C ASP A 4 -13.75 13.11 4.81
N HIS A 5 -12.79 13.33 3.91
CA HIS A 5 -12.14 12.27 3.15
C HIS A 5 -11.04 11.70 4.03
N HIS A 6 -11.41 10.87 5.02
CA HIS A 6 -10.46 10.19 5.89
C HIS A 6 -9.95 8.91 5.21
N PRO A 7 -8.68 8.83 4.79
CA PRO A 7 -8.01 7.56 4.57
C PRO A 7 -8.14 6.69 5.84
N GLY A 8 -8.55 5.42 5.64
CA GLY A 8 -8.89 4.48 6.72
C GLY A 8 -10.38 4.08 6.79
N ASN A 9 -11.24 4.69 5.96
CA ASN A 9 -12.62 4.23 5.79
C ASN A 9 -12.71 3.09 4.76
N HIS A 10 -13.31 1.96 5.15
CA HIS A 10 -13.50 0.81 4.28
C HIS A 10 -14.90 0.80 3.69
N ALA A 11 -14.97 0.76 2.36
CA ALA A 11 -16.21 0.51 1.64
C ALA A 11 -16.35 -0.99 1.39
N THR A 12 -17.56 -1.50 1.55
CA THR A 12 -17.93 -2.86 1.16
C THR A 12 -19.04 -2.83 0.12
N GLY A 13 -19.10 -3.91 -0.65
CA GLY A 13 -19.98 -4.02 -1.79
C GLY A 13 -20.02 -5.44 -2.33
N THR A 14 -21.04 -5.73 -3.14
CA THR A 14 -21.15 -6.99 -3.87
C THR A 14 -21.34 -6.69 -5.35
N PHE A 15 -20.53 -7.31 -6.22
CA PHE A 15 -20.76 -7.28 -7.65
C PHE A 15 -22.08 -7.98 -8.00
N THR A 16 -23.00 -7.25 -8.62
CA THR A 16 -24.32 -7.73 -9.03
C THR A 16 -24.41 -8.00 -10.53
N GLU A 17 -23.55 -7.36 -11.33
CA GLU A 17 -23.46 -7.56 -12.78
C GLU A 17 -22.02 -7.38 -13.25
N ILE A 18 -21.51 -8.32 -14.06
CA ILE A 18 -20.21 -8.22 -14.73
C ILE A 18 -20.39 -8.67 -16.18
N GLU A 19 -20.26 -7.73 -17.11
CA GLU A 19 -20.15 -7.96 -18.55
C GLU A 19 -18.74 -7.53 -18.98
N PRO A 20 -17.81 -8.49 -19.24
CA PRO A 20 -16.42 -8.18 -19.57
C PRO A 20 -16.29 -7.16 -20.71
N GLY A 21 -15.52 -6.10 -20.47
CA GLY A 21 -15.26 -5.03 -21.44
C GLY A 21 -16.43 -4.08 -21.71
N ARG A 22 -17.57 -4.23 -21.04
CA ARG A 22 -18.77 -3.41 -21.26
C ARG A 22 -19.37 -2.81 -20.00
N ARG A 23 -19.55 -3.60 -18.93
CA ARG A 23 -20.33 -3.14 -17.78
C ARG A 23 -19.94 -3.85 -16.49
N VAL A 24 -19.90 -3.08 -15.41
CA VAL A 24 -19.71 -3.59 -14.04
C VAL A 24 -20.70 -2.86 -13.13
N VAL A 25 -21.43 -3.61 -12.30
CA VAL A 25 -22.36 -3.06 -11.30
C VAL A 25 -22.09 -3.71 -9.96
N PHE A 26 -22.04 -2.91 -8.91
CA PHE A 26 -21.88 -3.38 -7.54
C PHE A 26 -22.62 -2.50 -6.55
N THR A 27 -23.05 -3.10 -5.44
CA THR A 27 -23.52 -2.33 -4.28
C THR A 27 -22.34 -1.66 -3.60
N TRP A 28 -22.59 -0.58 -2.87
CA TRP A 28 -21.55 0.16 -2.20
C TRP A 28 -22.07 0.73 -0.86
N GLY A 29 -21.21 0.74 0.16
CA GLY A 29 -21.45 1.47 1.41
C GLY A 29 -20.28 1.35 2.37
N TRP A 30 -20.20 2.26 3.33
CA TRP A 30 -19.13 2.28 4.32
C TRP A 30 -19.38 1.27 5.44
N GLU A 31 -18.38 0.46 5.80
CA GLU A 31 -18.50 -0.49 6.92
C GLU A 31 -18.78 0.19 8.25
N GLN A 32 -18.23 1.40 8.46
CA GLN A 32 -18.29 2.12 9.74
C GLN A 32 -19.44 3.13 9.84
N ASN A 33 -20.26 3.30 8.79
CA ASN A 33 -21.30 4.32 8.76
C ASN A 33 -22.70 3.72 8.63
N ALA A 34 -23.51 3.85 9.69
CA ALA A 34 -24.89 3.37 9.73
C ALA A 34 -25.85 4.14 8.80
N ASP A 35 -25.43 5.30 8.27
CA ASP A 35 -26.25 6.15 7.38
C ASP A 35 -26.24 5.72 5.90
N THR A 36 -25.38 4.77 5.54
CA THR A 36 -25.38 4.08 4.23
C THR A 36 -24.91 2.66 4.47
N ALA A 37 -25.84 1.75 4.75
CA ALA A 37 -25.47 0.35 4.83
C ALA A 37 -24.88 -0.11 3.47
N PRO A 38 -23.97 -1.09 3.44
CA PRO A 38 -23.33 -1.62 2.20
C PRO A 38 -24.29 -2.09 1.08
N SER A 39 -25.60 -2.07 1.34
CA SER A 39 -26.70 -2.40 0.43
C SER A 39 -27.43 -1.20 -0.18
N ASP A 40 -27.19 0.03 0.28
CA ASP A 40 -28.13 1.13 0.04
C ASP A 40 -27.81 1.98 -1.20
N SER A 41 -26.56 1.90 -1.67
CA SER A 41 -26.12 2.59 -2.88
C SER A 41 -25.56 1.62 -3.92
N VAL A 42 -25.64 2.01 -5.19
CA VAL A 42 -25.24 1.18 -6.33
C VAL A 42 -24.33 2.00 -7.24
N VAL A 43 -23.18 1.43 -7.58
CA VAL A 43 -22.26 1.98 -8.57
C VAL A 43 -22.40 1.16 -9.86
N ALA A 44 -22.70 1.84 -10.96
CA ALA A 44 -22.70 1.26 -12.29
C ALA A 44 -21.64 1.94 -13.16
N ILE A 45 -20.74 1.14 -13.73
CA ILE A 45 -19.71 1.57 -14.67
C ILE A 45 -20.03 0.95 -16.03
N THR A 46 -20.04 1.79 -17.07
CA THR A 46 -20.22 1.37 -18.46
C THR A 46 -19.04 1.83 -19.30
N LEU A 47 -18.64 0.96 -20.22
CA LEU A 47 -17.49 1.12 -21.10
C LEU A 47 -18.00 1.03 -22.54
N GLU A 48 -17.88 2.12 -23.28
CA GLU A 48 -18.30 2.19 -24.68
C GLU A 48 -17.08 2.53 -25.57
N PRO A 49 -16.85 1.78 -26.67
CA PRO A 49 -15.80 2.14 -27.62
C PRO A 49 -15.99 3.56 -28.15
N ALA A 50 -14.90 4.32 -28.22
CA ALA A 50 -14.86 5.66 -28.80
C ALA A 50 -13.63 5.82 -29.70
N ASP A 51 -13.65 6.82 -30.57
CA ASP A 51 -12.49 7.11 -31.42
C ASP A 51 -11.27 7.44 -30.55
N GLY A 52 -10.23 6.61 -30.63
CA GLY A 52 -9.00 6.78 -29.85
C GLY A 52 -9.08 6.32 -28.39
N GLY A 53 -10.14 5.61 -27.97
CA GLY A 53 -10.19 5.07 -26.61
C GLY A 53 -11.55 4.50 -26.20
N THR A 54 -11.91 4.69 -24.93
CA THR A 54 -13.13 4.18 -24.33
C THR A 54 -13.81 5.31 -23.57
N THR A 55 -15.10 5.52 -23.81
CA THR A 55 -15.93 6.36 -22.94
C THR A 55 -16.28 5.56 -21.69
N VAL A 56 -15.85 6.06 -20.53
CA VAL A 56 -16.22 5.51 -19.22
C VAL A 56 -17.33 6.37 -18.64
N ARG A 57 -18.48 5.77 -18.34
CA ARG A 57 -19.56 6.43 -17.59
C ARG A 57 -19.77 5.71 -16.28
N LEU A 58 -19.57 6.43 -15.18
CA LEU A 58 -19.88 6.01 -13.83
C LEU A 58 -21.17 6.68 -13.35
N THR A 59 -22.05 5.92 -12.70
CA THR A 59 -23.24 6.43 -12.02
C THR A 59 -23.29 5.83 -10.63
N HIS A 60 -23.45 6.66 -9.60
CA HIS A 60 -23.58 6.24 -8.21
C HIS A 60 -24.96 6.67 -7.70
N GLU A 61 -25.87 5.71 -7.54
CA GLU A 61 -27.26 5.92 -7.12
C GLU A 61 -27.48 5.49 -5.67
N GLY A 62 -28.55 5.99 -5.04
CA GLY A 62 -28.89 5.66 -3.64
C GLY A 62 -28.22 6.56 -2.60
N LEU A 63 -27.59 7.67 -3.03
CA LEU A 63 -26.99 8.66 -2.15
C LEU A 63 -27.95 9.83 -1.85
N SER A 64 -27.87 10.37 -0.63
CA SER A 64 -28.41 11.71 -0.33
C SER A 64 -27.63 12.80 -1.08
N GLU A 65 -28.21 14.01 -1.21
CA GLU A 65 -27.53 15.13 -1.87
C GLU A 65 -26.18 15.46 -1.21
N GLN A 66 -26.09 15.41 0.12
CA GLN A 66 -24.85 15.67 0.84
C GLN A 66 -23.80 14.60 0.57
N GLN A 67 -24.20 13.32 0.54
CA GLN A 67 -23.30 12.22 0.19
C GLN A 67 -22.83 12.33 -1.25
N ALA A 68 -23.71 12.68 -2.19
CA ALA A 68 -23.38 12.79 -3.61
C ALA A 68 -22.24 13.79 -3.88
N VAL A 69 -22.19 14.91 -3.14
CA VAL A 69 -21.09 15.89 -3.26
C VAL A 69 -19.74 15.26 -2.89
N GLY A 70 -19.64 14.62 -1.73
CA GLY A 70 -18.39 13.99 -1.28
C GLY A 70 -17.96 12.84 -2.20
N HIS A 71 -18.89 12.01 -2.66
CA HIS A 71 -18.56 10.93 -3.60
C HIS A 71 -18.14 11.46 -4.97
N ALA A 72 -18.70 12.59 -5.42
CA ALA A 72 -18.30 13.20 -6.68
C ALA A 72 -16.84 13.69 -6.62
N GLU A 73 -16.39 14.24 -5.49
CA GLU A 73 -14.98 14.62 -5.30
C GLU A 73 -14.05 13.41 -5.44
N GLY A 74 -14.33 12.32 -4.70
CA GLY A 74 -13.55 11.09 -4.79
C GLY A 74 -13.58 10.45 -6.18
N TRP A 75 -14.76 10.34 -6.81
CA TRP A 75 -14.86 9.79 -8.16
C TRP A 75 -14.12 10.64 -9.19
N ASN A 76 -14.21 11.97 -9.13
CA ASN A 76 -13.49 12.84 -10.06
C ASN A 76 -11.97 12.71 -9.90
N HIS A 77 -11.48 12.59 -8.66
CA HIS A 77 -10.07 12.30 -8.38
C HIS A 77 -9.61 11.02 -9.08
N TYR A 78 -10.29 9.89 -8.82
CA TYR A 78 -9.89 8.60 -9.40
C TYR A 78 -10.14 8.49 -10.91
N LEU A 79 -11.17 9.15 -11.46
CA LEU A 79 -11.42 9.17 -12.90
C LEU A 79 -10.33 9.95 -13.65
N HIS A 80 -9.84 11.07 -13.10
CA HIS A 80 -8.68 11.77 -13.68
C HIS A 80 -7.42 10.91 -13.65
N ARG A 81 -7.20 10.17 -12.55
CA ARG A 81 -6.09 9.22 -12.45
C ARG A 81 -6.23 8.06 -13.44
N LEU A 82 -7.44 7.55 -13.67
CA LEU A 82 -7.71 6.52 -14.67
C LEU A 82 -7.33 6.99 -16.09
N VAL A 83 -7.61 8.25 -16.43
CA VAL A 83 -7.17 8.83 -17.71
C VAL A 83 -5.64 8.85 -17.83
N ALA A 84 -4.93 9.26 -16.76
CA ALA A 84 -3.47 9.26 -16.75
C ALA A 84 -2.89 7.84 -16.83
N ALA A 85 -3.46 6.88 -16.09
CA ALA A 85 -3.09 5.47 -16.17
C ALA A 85 -3.29 4.90 -17.59
N ALA A 86 -4.41 5.22 -18.25
CA ALA A 86 -4.66 4.81 -19.63
C ALA A 86 -3.65 5.39 -20.63
N ALA A 87 -3.00 6.51 -20.30
CA ALA A 87 -1.93 7.11 -21.08
C ALA A 87 -0.53 6.55 -20.73
N GLY A 88 -0.40 5.74 -19.68
CA GLY A 88 0.82 5.01 -19.33
C GLY A 88 1.02 4.85 -17.82
N ASP A 89 0.98 5.95 -17.07
CA ASP A 89 1.16 5.95 -15.61
C ASP A 89 0.37 7.11 -14.99
N ALA A 90 -0.41 6.81 -13.95
CA ALA A 90 -1.10 7.83 -13.16
C ALA A 90 -0.18 8.56 -12.17
N GLY A 91 1.05 8.07 -11.97
CA GLY A 91 1.96 8.54 -10.94
C GLY A 91 1.46 8.20 -9.53
N ALA A 92 2.14 8.74 -8.52
CA ALA A 92 1.73 8.60 -7.12
C ALA A 92 0.35 9.25 -6.90
N ASP A 93 -0.43 8.71 -5.95
CA ASP A 93 -1.69 9.30 -5.53
C ASP A 93 -1.44 10.25 -4.36
N ASP A 94 -1.53 11.56 -4.60
CA ASP A 94 -1.32 12.57 -3.57
C ASP A 94 -2.30 12.43 -2.39
N TRP A 95 -3.51 11.87 -2.61
CA TRP A 95 -4.47 11.60 -1.54
C TRP A 95 -4.09 10.36 -0.73
N ALA A 96 -3.45 9.37 -1.35
CA ALA A 96 -2.93 8.20 -0.65
C ALA A 96 -1.55 8.43 -0.04
N ALA A 97 -0.78 9.41 -0.55
CA ALA A 97 0.61 9.65 -0.17
C ALA A 97 0.77 10.31 1.21
N ALA A 98 -0.27 10.96 1.72
CA ALA A 98 -0.25 11.64 3.02
C ALA A 98 -1.59 11.44 3.74
N PRO A 99 -1.86 10.23 4.28
CA PRO A 99 -3.12 9.98 4.92
C PRO A 99 -3.31 10.80 6.21
N ASP A 100 -4.52 11.29 6.42
CA ASP A 100 -4.97 11.98 7.63
C ASP A 100 -6.25 11.31 8.17
N PRO A 101 -6.24 10.70 9.37
CA PRO A 101 -5.12 10.60 10.29
C PRO A 101 -4.04 9.60 9.82
N MET A 102 -2.77 9.97 10.04
CA MET A 102 -1.63 9.07 9.86
C MET A 102 -1.56 8.08 11.04
N THR A 103 -1.91 6.82 10.78
CA THR A 103 -1.85 5.69 11.73
C THR A 103 -1.01 4.57 11.13
N GLU A 104 -0.68 3.54 11.90
CA GLU A 104 0.10 2.40 11.40
C GLU A 104 -0.58 1.73 10.20
N LEU A 105 -1.91 1.63 10.19
CA LEU A 105 -2.66 0.99 9.10
C LEU A 105 -2.80 1.91 7.88
N SER A 106 -3.15 3.19 8.07
CA SER A 106 -3.28 4.12 6.94
C SER A 106 -1.92 4.42 6.29
N ALA A 107 -0.84 4.46 7.08
CA ALA A 107 0.51 4.53 6.56
C ALA A 107 0.93 3.22 5.85
N ALA A 108 0.48 2.04 6.31
CA ALA A 108 0.74 0.78 5.63
C ALA A 108 0.09 0.73 4.25
N ASP A 109 -1.15 1.24 4.11
CA ASP A 109 -1.80 1.39 2.79
C ASP A 109 -1.00 2.32 1.87
N ALA A 110 -0.57 3.47 2.39
CA ALA A 110 0.20 4.46 1.65
C ALA A 110 1.56 3.90 1.18
N THR A 111 2.28 3.23 2.08
CA THR A 111 3.59 2.63 1.77
C THR A 111 3.47 1.41 0.85
N LEU A 112 2.40 0.62 0.96
CA LEU A 112 2.08 -0.45 0.01
C LEU A 112 1.83 0.13 -1.39
N ALA A 113 1.08 1.23 -1.51
CA ALA A 113 0.84 1.88 -2.80
C ALA A 113 2.14 2.36 -3.46
N VAL A 114 3.06 2.94 -2.67
CA VAL A 114 4.42 3.30 -3.14
C VAL A 114 5.17 2.07 -3.65
N LEU A 115 5.15 0.98 -2.88
CA LEU A 115 5.82 -0.27 -3.26
C LEU A 115 5.22 -0.86 -4.55
N GLN A 116 3.89 -0.92 -4.66
CA GLN A 116 3.21 -1.43 -5.85
C GLN A 116 3.61 -0.62 -7.09
N GLN A 117 3.67 0.72 -6.99
CA GLN A 117 4.12 1.56 -8.10
C GLN A 117 5.55 1.18 -8.55
N VAL A 118 6.47 0.94 -7.62
CA VAL A 118 7.83 0.48 -7.94
C VAL A 118 7.81 -0.90 -8.59
N LEU A 119 7.08 -1.85 -8.01
CA LEU A 119 7.04 -3.26 -8.47
C LEU A 119 6.38 -3.44 -9.85
N ARG A 120 5.46 -2.57 -10.26
CA ARG A 120 4.89 -2.59 -11.63
C ARG A 120 5.95 -2.48 -12.72
N SER A 121 7.09 -1.91 -12.37
CA SER A 121 8.19 -1.70 -13.29
C SER A 121 9.31 -2.74 -13.21
N VAL A 122 9.20 -3.71 -12.29
CA VAL A 122 10.16 -4.80 -12.12
C VAL A 122 9.75 -5.95 -13.03
N GLY A 123 10.56 -6.20 -14.05
CA GLY A 123 10.39 -7.31 -14.99
C GLY A 123 11.03 -8.61 -14.48
N SER A 124 10.79 -9.70 -15.20
CA SER A 124 11.42 -11.00 -14.92
C SER A 124 12.94 -10.98 -15.07
N GLU A 125 13.44 -10.13 -15.97
CA GLU A 125 14.84 -9.90 -16.28
C GLU A 125 15.58 -9.21 -15.13
N ASP A 126 14.86 -8.47 -14.30
CA ASP A 126 15.40 -7.68 -13.20
C ASP A 126 15.61 -8.51 -11.93
N LEU A 127 15.02 -9.71 -11.84
CA LEU A 127 15.00 -10.51 -10.63
C LEU A 127 16.40 -10.96 -10.16
N ASN A 128 17.39 -10.99 -11.05
CA ASN A 128 18.77 -11.35 -10.69
C ASN A 128 19.65 -10.13 -10.34
N VAL A 129 19.11 -8.91 -10.41
CA VAL A 129 19.85 -7.69 -10.10
C VAL A 129 20.11 -7.61 -8.60
N ALA A 130 21.34 -7.24 -8.22
CA ALA A 130 21.71 -7.04 -6.82
C ALA A 130 20.97 -5.83 -6.22
N THR A 131 20.50 -5.95 -4.98
CA THR A 131 19.84 -4.85 -4.27
C THR A 131 20.78 -4.19 -3.25
N PRO A 132 20.46 -2.99 -2.77
CA PRO A 132 21.15 -2.40 -1.62
C PRO A 132 20.99 -3.21 -0.31
N CYS A 133 19.97 -4.06 -0.21
CA CYS A 133 19.86 -5.08 0.83
C CYS A 133 20.83 -6.22 0.47
N ALA A 134 22.06 -6.12 0.97
CA ALA A 134 23.23 -6.83 0.41
C ALA A 134 23.10 -8.36 0.30
N ASP A 135 22.20 -8.98 1.05
CA ASP A 135 21.97 -10.43 1.03
C ASP A 135 21.00 -10.89 -0.08
N PHE A 136 20.37 -9.94 -0.79
CA PHE A 136 19.31 -10.23 -1.73
C PHE A 136 19.55 -9.65 -3.14
N THR A 137 19.36 -10.50 -4.13
CA THR A 137 18.89 -10.10 -5.46
C THR A 137 17.44 -9.62 -5.40
N ALA A 138 16.95 -8.92 -6.43
CA ALA A 138 15.57 -8.42 -6.45
C ALA A 138 14.54 -9.56 -6.30
N GLY A 139 14.78 -10.72 -6.91
CA GLY A 139 13.93 -11.91 -6.77
C GLY A 139 13.95 -12.47 -5.34
N GLN A 140 15.12 -12.54 -4.71
CA GLN A 140 15.22 -12.99 -3.32
C GLN A 140 14.60 -11.99 -2.35
N LEU A 141 14.69 -10.69 -2.64
CA LEU A 141 14.03 -9.64 -1.85
C LEU A 141 12.50 -9.74 -1.97
N LEU A 142 12.00 -10.05 -3.16
CA LEU A 142 10.58 -10.30 -3.39
C LEU A 142 10.08 -11.52 -2.60
N ASP A 143 10.86 -12.61 -2.60
CA ASP A 143 10.55 -13.81 -1.81
C ASP A 143 10.58 -13.54 -0.30
N HIS A 144 11.56 -12.77 0.16
CA HIS A 144 11.66 -12.32 1.55
C HIS A 144 10.41 -11.54 1.97
N LEU A 145 10.06 -10.51 1.19
CA LEU A 145 8.91 -9.65 1.45
C LEU A 145 7.60 -10.46 1.45
N ALA A 146 7.39 -11.35 0.47
CA ALA A 146 6.24 -12.24 0.42
C ALA A 146 6.17 -13.16 1.66
N GLY A 147 7.33 -13.63 2.14
CA GLY A 147 7.47 -14.39 3.38
C GLY A 147 7.07 -13.59 4.62
N SER A 148 7.55 -12.35 4.75
CA SER A 148 7.19 -11.42 5.83
C SER A 148 5.68 -11.17 5.88
N ILE A 149 5.08 -10.81 4.75
CA ILE A 149 3.64 -10.56 4.64
C ILE A 149 2.84 -11.83 4.99
N SER A 150 3.26 -12.99 4.47
CA SER A 150 2.60 -14.27 4.76
C SER A 150 2.70 -14.66 6.25
N GLY A 151 3.84 -14.36 6.90
CA GLY A 151 4.03 -14.59 8.33
C GLY A 151 3.07 -13.76 9.18
N ILE A 152 2.98 -12.47 8.88
CA ILE A 152 2.03 -11.55 9.53
C ILE A 152 0.59 -11.99 9.26
N GLY A 153 0.26 -12.34 8.01
CA GLY A 153 -1.05 -12.86 7.65
C GLY A 153 -1.45 -14.08 8.47
N LYS A 154 -0.54 -15.05 8.66
CA LYS A 154 -0.79 -16.22 9.52
C LYS A 154 -1.04 -15.83 10.97
N ALA A 155 -0.26 -14.91 11.52
CA ALA A 155 -0.42 -14.41 12.90
C ALA A 155 -1.80 -13.75 13.12
N LEU A 156 -2.36 -13.14 12.07
CA LEU A 156 -3.68 -12.51 12.09
C LEU A 156 -4.83 -13.45 11.69
N GLY A 157 -4.52 -14.68 11.26
CA GLY A 157 -5.51 -15.60 10.70
C GLY A 157 -6.06 -15.17 9.34
N ALA A 158 -5.33 -14.33 8.60
CA ALA A 158 -5.68 -13.91 7.24
C ALA A 158 -5.57 -15.07 6.24
N ALA A 159 -6.52 -15.14 5.31
CA ALA A 159 -6.53 -16.13 4.24
C ALA A 159 -5.66 -15.70 3.03
N ALA A 160 -4.44 -15.20 3.29
CA ALA A 160 -3.49 -14.83 2.25
C ALA A 160 -2.73 -16.06 1.75
N ILE A 161 -2.66 -16.24 0.42
CA ILE A 161 -1.94 -17.35 -0.22
C ILE A 161 -0.94 -16.76 -1.19
N ASP A 162 0.34 -17.11 -0.99
CA ASP A 162 1.41 -16.69 -1.89
C ASP A 162 1.33 -17.42 -3.23
N ASP A 163 1.40 -16.66 -4.32
CA ASP A 163 1.43 -17.14 -5.69
C ASP A 163 2.63 -16.54 -6.44
N ALA A 164 3.75 -17.26 -6.38
CA ALA A 164 5.00 -16.87 -7.04
C ALA A 164 4.92 -16.89 -8.59
N THR A 165 3.81 -17.35 -9.20
CA THR A 165 3.64 -17.34 -10.66
C THR A 165 3.16 -15.99 -11.20
N LYS A 166 2.68 -15.10 -10.32
CA LYS A 166 2.23 -13.75 -10.68
C LYS A 166 3.39 -12.80 -10.94
N SER A 167 3.07 -11.65 -11.55
CA SER A 167 4.02 -10.54 -11.60
C SER A 167 4.43 -10.12 -10.17
N PRO A 168 5.62 -9.50 -9.99
CA PRO A 168 6.05 -9.03 -8.67
C PRO A 168 5.02 -8.16 -7.96
N GLU A 169 4.41 -7.21 -8.67
CA GLU A 169 3.36 -6.36 -8.08
C GLU A 169 2.09 -7.14 -7.75
N GLY A 170 1.58 -7.97 -8.67
CA GLY A 170 0.34 -8.72 -8.45
C GLY A 170 0.47 -9.72 -7.29
N ARG A 171 1.63 -10.37 -7.16
CA ARG A 171 1.95 -11.26 -6.02
C ARG A 171 1.86 -10.52 -4.69
N ILE A 172 2.50 -9.35 -4.58
CA ILE A 172 2.50 -8.57 -3.34
C ILE A 172 1.14 -7.94 -3.06
N ALA A 173 0.43 -7.46 -4.08
CA ALA A 173 -0.92 -6.91 -3.93
C ALA A 173 -1.88 -7.95 -3.34
N ASP A 174 -1.93 -9.15 -3.93
CA ASP A 174 -2.84 -10.21 -3.52
C ASP A 174 -2.49 -10.80 -2.15
N LEU A 175 -1.21 -10.73 -1.75
CA LEU A 175 -0.77 -11.11 -0.41
C LEU A 175 -1.12 -10.06 0.64
N SER A 176 -0.84 -8.79 0.37
CA SER A 176 -0.97 -7.72 1.35
C SER A 176 -2.42 -7.36 1.63
N GLN A 177 -3.31 -7.45 0.64
CA GLN A 177 -4.71 -7.05 0.79
C GLN A 177 -5.44 -7.83 1.91
N PRO A 178 -5.47 -9.17 1.94
CA PRO A 178 -6.14 -9.90 3.03
C PRO A 178 -5.50 -9.66 4.41
N VAL A 179 -4.22 -9.31 4.46
CA VAL A 179 -3.49 -9.02 5.70
C VAL A 179 -3.91 -7.68 6.28
N LEU A 180 -3.97 -6.64 5.45
CA LEU A 180 -4.48 -5.32 5.84
C LEU A 180 -5.95 -5.40 6.24
N GLU A 181 -6.78 -6.12 5.48
CA GLU A 181 -8.19 -6.36 5.83
C GLU A 181 -8.35 -7.06 7.19
N ALA A 182 -7.48 -8.02 7.52
CA ALA A 182 -7.48 -8.68 8.82
C ALA A 182 -7.12 -7.72 9.95
N PHE A 183 -6.14 -6.84 9.73
CA PHE A 183 -5.82 -5.77 10.68
C PHE A 183 -6.97 -4.79 10.87
N TYR A 184 -7.60 -4.31 9.80
CA TYR A 184 -8.73 -3.39 9.90
C TYR A 184 -9.92 -4.00 10.65
N ARG A 185 -10.16 -5.30 10.47
CA ARG A 185 -11.23 -6.02 11.18
C ARG A 185 -10.93 -6.23 12.67
N ARG A 186 -9.69 -6.56 13.01
CA ARG A 186 -9.26 -6.89 14.38
C ARG A 186 -8.90 -5.64 15.18
N GLY A 187 -8.41 -4.60 14.52
CA GLY A 187 -7.66 -3.50 15.13
C GLY A 187 -6.21 -3.87 15.47
N VAL A 188 -5.45 -2.88 15.93
CA VAL A 188 -4.04 -2.99 16.34
C VAL A 188 -3.85 -3.12 17.86
N ASP A 189 -4.94 -3.19 18.62
CA ASP A 189 -4.85 -3.40 20.07
C ASP A 189 -4.37 -4.82 20.43
N GLY A 190 -3.79 -4.93 21.63
CA GLY A 190 -3.33 -6.20 22.19
C GLY A 190 -2.08 -6.77 21.51
N SER A 191 -1.98 -8.10 21.48
CA SER A 191 -0.82 -8.83 20.95
C SER A 191 -1.18 -9.75 19.78
N ALA A 192 -0.18 -10.05 18.94
CA ALA A 192 -0.22 -11.03 17.88
C ALA A 192 0.93 -12.04 18.06
N ASP A 193 0.62 -13.33 17.91
CA ASP A 193 1.60 -14.41 18.00
C ASP A 193 2.24 -14.63 16.61
N MET A 194 3.51 -14.24 16.49
CA MET A 194 4.29 -14.40 15.26
C MET A 194 4.90 -15.80 15.11
N GLY A 195 4.60 -16.72 16.04
CA GLY A 195 5.11 -18.10 16.08
C GLY A 195 6.50 -18.23 16.68
N PHE A 196 7.32 -17.17 16.65
CA PHE A 196 8.61 -17.09 17.33
C PHE A 196 8.60 -16.18 18.56
N ALA A 197 7.62 -15.27 18.64
CA ALA A 197 7.42 -14.35 19.76
C ALA A 197 5.99 -13.80 19.74
N GLU A 198 5.50 -13.43 20.91
CA GLU A 198 4.28 -12.65 21.05
C GLU A 198 4.66 -11.15 21.05
N LEU A 199 4.11 -10.39 20.11
CA LEU A 199 4.43 -8.97 19.90
C LEU A 199 3.18 -8.10 20.05
N PRO A 200 3.30 -6.83 20.48
CA PRO A 200 2.22 -5.86 20.35
C PRO A 200 1.73 -5.78 18.90
N ALA A 201 0.42 -5.83 18.67
CA ALA A 201 -0.12 -5.80 17.31
C ALA A 201 0.17 -4.46 16.59
N THR A 202 0.33 -3.36 17.33
CA THR A 202 0.87 -2.09 16.82
C THR A 202 2.29 -2.22 16.26
N GLU A 203 3.14 -3.01 16.92
CA GLU A 203 4.50 -3.29 16.45
C GLU A 203 4.47 -4.13 15.16
N VAL A 204 3.57 -5.11 15.07
CA VAL A 204 3.40 -5.91 13.85
C VAL A 204 2.89 -5.05 12.68
N ALA A 205 1.95 -4.12 12.92
CA ALA A 205 1.52 -3.15 11.92
C ALA A 205 2.65 -2.18 11.52
N SER A 206 3.51 -1.81 12.46
CA SER A 206 4.71 -1.01 12.18
C SER A 206 5.68 -1.76 11.26
N ILE A 207 5.86 -3.07 11.46
CA ILE A 207 6.73 -3.90 10.60
C ILE A 207 6.27 -3.83 9.13
N LEU A 208 4.96 -3.89 8.84
CA LEU A 208 4.46 -3.77 7.45
C LEU A 208 4.94 -2.47 6.77
N ASN A 209 4.91 -1.34 7.48
CA ASN A 209 5.37 -0.06 6.95
C ASN A 209 6.86 -0.10 6.57
N LEU A 210 7.69 -0.75 7.39
CA LEU A 210 9.12 -0.92 7.13
C LEU A 210 9.34 -1.83 5.93
N GLU A 211 8.68 -2.99 5.91
CA GLU A 211 8.73 -3.96 4.81
C GLU A 211 8.33 -3.31 3.48
N PHE A 212 7.29 -2.47 3.47
CA PHE A 212 6.84 -1.81 2.25
C PHE A 212 7.76 -0.67 1.81
N LEU A 213 8.01 0.33 2.66
CA LEU A 213 8.69 1.55 2.22
C LEU A 213 10.20 1.35 2.03
N VAL A 214 10.85 0.61 2.93
CA VAL A 214 12.30 0.37 2.83
C VAL A 214 12.60 -0.49 1.61
N HIS A 215 11.78 -1.52 1.34
CA HIS A 215 11.99 -2.35 0.16
C HIS A 215 11.55 -1.68 -1.13
N ALA A 216 10.56 -0.77 -1.12
CA ALA A 216 10.29 0.09 -2.27
C ALA A 216 11.55 0.89 -2.66
N TRP A 217 12.29 1.41 -1.68
CA TRP A 217 13.57 2.07 -1.92
C TRP A 217 14.62 1.09 -2.45
N ASP A 218 14.76 -0.09 -1.84
CA ASP A 218 15.73 -1.11 -2.28
C ASP A 218 15.49 -1.51 -3.75
N PHE A 219 14.24 -1.77 -4.14
CA PHE A 219 13.86 -2.08 -5.52
C PHE A 219 14.15 -0.90 -6.46
N SER A 220 13.74 0.31 -6.10
CA SER A 220 13.98 1.49 -6.95
C SER A 220 15.47 1.70 -7.21
N LYS A 221 16.30 1.58 -6.18
CA LYS A 221 17.75 1.72 -6.31
C LYS A 221 18.39 0.58 -7.09
N ALA A 222 17.93 -0.66 -6.91
CA ALA A 222 18.37 -1.78 -7.74
C ALA A 222 18.11 -1.52 -9.23
N MET A 223 16.97 -0.90 -9.55
CA MET A 223 16.59 -0.55 -10.92
C MET A 223 17.24 0.75 -11.43
N GLY A 224 18.09 1.39 -10.64
CA GLY A 224 18.73 2.66 -11.01
C GLY A 224 17.75 3.83 -11.12
N ARG A 225 16.61 3.77 -10.43
CA ARG A 225 15.55 4.78 -10.45
C ARG A 225 15.54 5.59 -9.16
N GLU A 226 15.14 6.85 -9.29
CA GLU A 226 14.84 7.68 -8.14
C GLU A 226 13.42 7.43 -7.65
N LEU A 227 13.27 7.37 -6.34
CA LEU A 227 11.99 7.21 -5.65
C LEU A 227 11.69 8.50 -4.88
N THR A 228 10.52 9.08 -5.14
CA THR A 228 10.04 10.24 -4.40
C THR A 228 8.81 9.82 -3.61
N VAL A 229 8.85 10.10 -2.30
CA VAL A 229 7.78 9.81 -1.35
C VAL A 229 7.56 11.07 -0.53
N ALA A 230 6.32 11.33 -0.11
CA ALA A 230 6.02 12.47 0.75
C ALA A 230 6.86 12.43 2.03
N ASP A 231 7.46 13.57 2.39
CA ASP A 231 8.29 13.68 3.60
C ASP A 231 7.48 13.31 4.85
N ALA A 232 6.22 13.71 4.94
CA ALA A 232 5.35 13.38 6.08
C ALA A 232 5.17 11.87 6.29
N LEU A 233 4.93 11.11 5.21
CA LEU A 233 4.82 9.65 5.29
C LEU A 233 6.17 9.03 5.66
N THR A 234 7.25 9.52 5.05
CA THR A 234 8.59 9.00 5.27
C THR A 234 9.09 9.25 6.69
N ASP A 235 8.87 10.45 7.22
CA ASP A 235 9.21 10.84 8.58
C ASP A 235 8.39 10.01 9.59
N TYR A 236 7.11 9.74 9.30
CA TYR A 236 6.29 8.86 10.13
C TYR A 236 6.87 7.43 10.18
N VAL A 237 7.23 6.86 9.03
CA VAL A 237 7.86 5.53 8.97
C VAL A 237 9.25 5.53 9.61
N GLU A 238 10.00 6.64 9.55
CA GLU A 238 11.27 6.79 10.28
C GLU A 238 11.04 6.69 11.80
N VAL A 239 10.01 7.34 12.34
CA VAL A 239 9.63 7.22 13.76
C VAL A 239 9.23 5.78 14.12
N LEU A 240 8.47 5.10 13.25
CA LEU A 240 8.15 3.68 13.45
C LEU A 240 9.43 2.83 13.46
N ALA A 241 10.34 3.06 12.51
CA ALA A 241 11.59 2.33 12.42
C ALA A 241 12.45 2.52 13.67
N GLN A 242 12.56 3.75 14.20
CA GLN A 242 13.30 4.02 15.43
C GLN A 242 12.73 3.30 16.66
N ARG A 243 11.41 3.06 16.68
CA ARG A 243 10.74 2.31 17.76
C ARG A 243 10.92 0.81 17.62
N THR A 244 10.81 0.28 16.41
CA THR A 244 10.87 -1.16 16.13
C THR A 244 12.31 -1.69 16.10
N ILE A 245 13.25 -0.94 15.55
CA ILE A 245 14.65 -1.40 15.34
C ILE A 245 15.50 -1.07 16.57
N SER A 246 15.32 -1.84 17.63
CA SER A 246 16.18 -1.80 18.82
C SER A 246 17.59 -2.36 18.54
N ASP A 247 18.53 -2.11 19.45
CA ASP A 247 19.88 -2.71 19.38
C ASP A 247 19.83 -4.25 19.36
N GLN A 248 18.86 -4.86 20.06
CA GLN A 248 18.67 -6.30 20.06
C GLN A 248 18.19 -6.81 18.70
N VAL A 249 17.23 -6.13 18.08
CA VAL A 249 16.74 -6.46 16.73
C VAL A 249 17.89 -6.32 15.72
N ARG A 250 18.69 -5.25 15.82
CA ARG A 250 19.86 -5.04 14.97
C ARG A 250 20.94 -6.12 15.19
N ALA A 251 21.19 -6.51 16.44
CA ALA A 251 22.11 -7.60 16.77
C ALA A 251 21.64 -8.97 16.26
N GLY A 252 20.34 -9.14 16.03
CA GLY A 252 19.74 -10.32 15.40
C GLY A 252 20.06 -10.47 13.90
N GLY A 253 20.67 -9.45 13.28
CA GLY A 253 21.11 -9.49 11.88
C GLY A 253 20.09 -9.01 10.86
N SER A 254 18.85 -8.69 11.26
CA SER A 254 17.82 -8.18 10.34
C SER A 254 18.12 -6.80 9.75
N PHE A 255 18.99 -6.02 10.41
CA PHE A 255 19.41 -4.70 9.94
C PHE A 255 20.92 -4.52 10.10
N ALA A 256 21.58 -4.02 9.05
CA ALA A 256 22.97 -3.58 9.13
C ALA A 256 23.13 -2.35 10.06
N PRO A 257 24.35 -2.00 10.51
CA PRO A 257 24.57 -0.76 11.27
C PRO A 257 24.06 0.47 10.53
N ALA A 258 23.44 1.40 11.25
CA ALA A 258 22.98 2.67 10.68
C ALA A 258 24.16 3.41 10.03
N GLN A 259 23.91 3.99 8.85
CA GLN A 259 24.93 4.70 8.08
C GLN A 259 24.90 6.20 8.39
N PRO A 260 26.05 6.89 8.31
CA PRO A 260 26.07 8.35 8.37
C PRO A 260 25.33 8.93 7.17
N VAL A 261 24.65 10.05 7.38
CA VAL A 261 23.88 10.75 6.36
C VAL A 261 24.06 12.26 6.55
N ALA A 262 24.04 13.02 5.46
CA ALA A 262 24.16 14.48 5.51
C ALA A 262 22.95 15.11 6.20
N GLU A 263 23.15 16.25 6.88
CA GLU A 263 22.04 17.03 7.49
C GLU A 263 21.02 17.51 6.44
N THR A 264 21.45 17.66 5.19
CA THR A 264 20.61 18.07 4.05
C THR A 264 19.96 16.91 3.32
N ALA A 265 20.14 15.67 3.79
CA ALA A 265 19.55 14.50 3.13
C ALA A 265 18.03 14.49 3.23
N SER A 266 17.39 13.98 2.19
CA SER A 266 15.95 13.79 2.15
C SER A 266 15.48 12.85 3.27
N SER A 267 14.19 12.93 3.64
CA SER A 267 13.60 12.02 4.63
C SER A 267 13.81 10.55 4.25
N LEU A 268 13.70 10.23 2.97
CA LEU A 268 13.85 8.86 2.48
C LEU A 268 15.30 8.35 2.59
N GLU A 269 16.28 9.23 2.35
CA GLU A 269 17.68 8.90 2.56
C GLU A 269 18.02 8.71 4.05
N ARG A 270 17.42 9.50 4.95
CA ARG A 270 17.61 9.29 6.39
C ARG A 270 17.03 7.96 6.86
N LEU A 271 15.81 7.61 6.44
CA LEU A 271 15.20 6.31 6.71
C LEU A 271 16.05 5.15 6.15
N ALA A 272 16.49 5.25 4.90
CA ALA A 272 17.36 4.23 4.29
C ALA A 272 18.69 4.10 5.06
N ALA A 273 19.33 5.21 5.42
CA ALA A 273 20.56 5.20 6.20
C ALA A 273 20.37 4.58 7.60
N PHE A 274 19.27 4.91 8.29
CA PHE A 274 18.94 4.36 9.62
C PHE A 274 18.75 2.83 9.59
N THR A 275 18.14 2.32 8.52
CA THR A 275 17.95 0.88 8.27
C THR A 275 19.19 0.19 7.69
N GLY A 276 20.33 0.89 7.65
CA GLY A 276 21.64 0.35 7.33
C GLY A 276 21.99 0.36 5.84
N ARG A 277 21.18 0.98 4.99
CA ARG A 277 21.49 1.13 3.56
C ARG A 277 22.50 2.24 3.34
N LYS A 278 23.37 2.04 2.36
CA LYS A 278 24.31 3.09 1.92
C LYS A 278 23.60 4.05 1.00
N VAL A 279 23.40 5.27 1.47
CA VAL A 279 22.94 6.41 0.67
C VAL A 279 24.13 7.16 0.10
N ARG A 280 23.97 7.88 -1.01
CA ARG A 280 25.04 8.74 -1.52
C ARG A 280 25.21 9.89 -0.51
N ALA A 281 26.44 10.10 -0.05
CA ALA A 281 26.81 11.23 0.79
C ALA A 281 26.92 12.52 -0.03
#